data_AF-A0A4Q3I9X8-F1
#
_entry.id   AF-A0A4Q3I9X8-F1
#
_cell.length_a   1.000
_cell.length_b   1.000
_cell.length_c   1.000
_cell.angle_alpha   90.00
_cell.angle_beta   90.00
_cell.angle_gamma   90.00
#
_symmetry.space_group_name_H-M   'P 1'
#
loop_
_entity.id
_entity.type
_entity.pdbx_description
1 polymer ?
#
loop_
_entity_poly.entity_id
_entity_poly.type
_entity_poly.pdbx_seq_one_letter_code
_entity_poly.pdbx_strand_id
1 'polypeptide(L)'
;MISRRDFLQATAVAAALTAGSGLGPLGRAAAQQKLSQADILRFESQGQVTILHVADIHAQLMPLQFREPAVNLGVGEVKGLPPHLTDAAFREHFRIAAGSADAFALTSDDFVSLAR
;
A
#
# COMPACT_ATOMS: atom_id res chain seq x y z
N MET A 1 33.58 -18.70 -6.90
CA MET A 1 32.27 -19.29 -6.54
C MET A 1 32.23 -19.44 -5.03
N ILE A 2 31.15 -19.01 -4.38
CA ILE A 2 30.96 -19.20 -2.93
C ILE A 2 30.70 -20.69 -2.67
N SER A 3 31.43 -21.30 -1.74
CA SER A 3 31.18 -22.70 -1.38
C SER A 3 29.97 -22.82 -0.45
N ARG A 4 29.37 -24.00 -0.36
CA ARG A 4 28.27 -24.27 0.59
C ARG A 4 28.66 -23.95 2.04
N ARG A 5 29.94 -24.15 2.39
CA ARG A 5 30.48 -23.85 3.72
C ARG A 5 30.56 -22.35 3.97
N ASP A 6 31.05 -21.60 3.00
CA ASP A 6 31.16 -20.14 3.10
C ASP A 6 29.77 -19.51 3.22
N PHE A 7 28.79 -20.03 2.47
CA PHE A 7 27.40 -19.60 2.58
C PHE A 7 26.81 -19.86 3.97
N LEU A 8 26.99 -21.07 4.51
CA LEU A 8 26.50 -21.45 5.83
C LEU A 8 27.18 -20.65 6.96
N GLN A 9 28.48 -20.39 6.85
CA GLN A 9 29.19 -19.55 7.82
C GLN A 9 28.72 -18.09 7.75
N ALA A 10 28.57 -17.53 6.55
CA ALA A 10 28.07 -16.18 6.37
C ALA A 10 26.65 -16.00 6.92
N THR A 11 25.75 -16.96 6.67
CA THR A 11 24.38 -16.92 7.20
C THR A 11 24.32 -17.13 8.71
N ALA A 12 25.14 -18.02 9.28
CA ALA A 12 25.21 -18.21 10.72
C ALA A 12 25.75 -16.95 11.44
N VAL A 13 26.78 -16.31 10.89
CA VAL A 13 27.31 -15.04 11.41
C VAL A 13 26.27 -13.92 11.27
N ALA A 14 25.59 -13.82 10.12
CA ALA A 14 24.52 -12.86 9.93
C ALA A 14 23.37 -13.08 10.95
N ALA A 15 22.97 -14.32 11.19
CA ALA A 15 21.95 -14.68 12.16
C ALA A 15 22.37 -14.37 13.61
N ALA A 16 23.64 -14.64 13.97
CA ALA A 16 24.17 -14.29 15.28
C ALA A 16 24.27 -12.78 15.49
N LEU A 17 24.61 -12.03 14.43
CA LEU A 17 24.63 -10.57 14.47
C LEU A 17 23.22 -9.98 14.56
N THR A 18 22.22 -10.57 13.90
CA THR A 18 20.82 -10.10 13.99
C THR A 18 20.14 -10.50 15.30
N ALA A 19 20.43 -11.69 15.84
CA ALA A 19 19.86 -12.17 17.10
C ALA A 19 20.59 -11.63 18.34
N GLY A 20 21.93 -11.55 18.30
CA GLY A 20 22.78 -11.14 19.42
C GLY A 20 22.93 -9.64 19.63
N SER A 21 22.63 -8.82 18.62
CA SER A 21 22.57 -7.36 18.77
C SER A 21 21.25 -6.83 19.33
N GLY A 22 20.29 -7.73 19.58
CA GLY A 22 18.96 -7.39 20.06
C GLY A 22 18.27 -6.43 19.11
N LEU A 23 17.84 -6.91 17.93
CA LEU A 23 16.89 -6.20 17.08
C LEU A 23 17.16 -4.68 17.00
N GLY A 24 18.26 -4.30 16.37
CA GLY A 24 18.59 -2.90 16.08
C GLY A 24 17.50 -2.17 15.26
N PRO A 25 17.80 -1.09 14.52
CA PRO A 25 16.79 -0.28 13.82
C PRO A 25 15.76 -1.09 13.00
N LEU A 26 16.18 -2.24 12.44
CA LEU A 26 15.33 -3.19 11.72
C LEU A 26 14.31 -3.92 12.58
N GLY A 27 14.67 -4.32 13.80
CA GLY A 27 13.74 -4.95 14.72
C GLY A 27 12.81 -3.94 15.40
N ARG A 28 13.27 -2.69 15.56
CA ARG A 28 12.39 -1.56 15.90
C ARG A 28 11.43 -1.22 14.76
N ALA A 29 11.89 -1.26 13.51
CA ALA A 29 11.05 -1.06 12.32
C ALA A 29 10.04 -2.21 12.11
N ALA A 30 10.44 -3.46 12.38
CA ALA A 30 9.56 -4.62 12.37
C ALA A 30 8.55 -4.58 13.54
N ALA A 31 8.98 -4.21 14.74
CA ALA A 31 8.10 -4.03 15.91
C ALA A 31 7.17 -2.81 15.76
N GLN A 32 7.54 -1.85 14.91
CA GLN A 32 6.69 -0.74 14.50
C GLN A 32 5.68 -1.11 13.42
N GLN A 33 5.58 -2.36 12.95
CA GLN A 33 4.49 -2.77 12.06
C GLN A 33 3.14 -2.48 12.71
N LYS A 34 2.63 -1.26 12.53
CA LYS A 34 1.36 -0.76 13.05
C LYS A 34 0.18 -1.50 12.44
N LEU A 35 0.42 -2.20 11.33
CA LEU A 35 -0.54 -3.01 10.61
C LEU A 35 -0.10 -4.47 10.71
N SER A 36 -0.83 -5.26 11.48
CA SER A 36 -0.71 -6.72 11.54
C SER A 36 -1.60 -7.39 10.49
N GLN A 37 -1.40 -8.68 10.24
CA GLN A 37 -2.31 -9.46 9.40
C GLN A 37 -3.75 -9.42 9.92
N ALA A 38 -3.92 -9.44 11.25
CA ALA A 38 -5.25 -9.34 11.86
C ALA A 38 -5.93 -8.01 11.56
N ASP A 39 -5.16 -6.93 11.38
CA ASP A 39 -5.71 -5.63 10.97
C ASP A 39 -6.23 -5.65 9.53
N ILE A 40 -5.53 -6.34 8.62
CA ILE A 40 -5.91 -6.49 7.20
C ILE A 40 -7.17 -7.38 7.06
N LEU A 41 -7.32 -8.36 7.94
CA LEU A 41 -8.44 -9.32 7.92
C LEU A 41 -9.57 -8.94 8.89
N ARG A 42 -9.59 -7.70 9.40
CA ARG A 42 -10.62 -7.23 10.34
C ARG A 42 -11.89 -6.82 9.58
N PHE A 43 -12.59 -7.82 9.06
CA PHE A 43 -13.91 -7.70 8.48
C PHE A 43 -14.72 -8.98 8.72
N GLU A 44 -16.04 -8.89 8.65
CA GLU A 44 -16.89 -10.09 8.71
C GLU A 44 -16.63 -10.96 7.48
N SER A 45 -16.22 -12.21 7.70
CA SER A 45 -15.97 -13.13 6.59
C SER A 45 -17.22 -13.30 5.74
N GLN A 46 -17.10 -12.96 4.45
CA GLN A 46 -18.19 -13.05 3.48
C GLN A 46 -18.21 -14.39 2.73
N GLY A 47 -17.24 -15.29 2.98
CA GLY A 47 -17.10 -16.54 2.23
C GLY A 47 -15.92 -17.40 2.64
N GLN A 48 -15.47 -18.27 1.72
CA GLN A 48 -14.40 -19.25 1.98
C GLN A 48 -13.00 -18.75 1.61
N VAL A 49 -12.90 -17.72 0.77
CA VAL A 49 -11.64 -17.22 0.22
C VAL A 49 -11.59 -15.70 0.33
N THR A 50 -10.46 -15.18 0.78
CA THR A 50 -10.11 -13.76 0.73
C THR A 50 -8.98 -13.57 -0.27
N ILE A 51 -9.18 -12.73 -1.27
CA ILE A 51 -8.15 -12.36 -2.25
C ILE A 51 -7.61 -10.99 -1.88
N LEU A 52 -6.33 -10.91 -1.49
CA LEU A 52 -5.62 -9.66 -1.35
C LEU A 52 -4.96 -9.32 -2.69
N HIS A 53 -5.48 -8.29 -3.36
CA HIS A 53 -4.97 -7.84 -4.66
C HIS A 53 -4.28 -6.49 -4.52
N VAL A 54 -3.00 -6.43 -4.92
CA VAL A 54 -2.20 -5.21 -5.00
C VAL A 54 -1.49 -5.22 -6.34
N ALA A 55 -1.58 -4.11 -7.08
CA ALA A 55 -0.99 -3.94 -8.40
C ALA A 55 -0.08 -2.70 -8.42
N ASP A 56 0.77 -2.60 -9.43
CA ASP A 56 1.54 -1.38 -9.78
C ASP A 56 2.29 -0.74 -8.60
N ILE A 57 2.87 -1.55 -7.70
CA ILE A 57 3.64 -1.03 -6.55
C ILE A 57 4.90 -0.24 -6.96
N HIS A 58 5.37 -0.41 -8.21
CA HIS A 58 6.52 0.32 -8.78
C HIS A 58 7.78 0.33 -7.88
N ALA A 59 7.99 -0.70 -7.07
CA ALA A 59 9.06 -0.77 -6.07
C ALA A 59 9.14 0.47 -5.15
N GLN A 60 8.00 1.07 -4.79
CA GLN A 60 7.93 2.15 -3.81
C GLN A 60 8.25 1.60 -2.41
N LEU A 61 9.52 1.67 -2.01
CA LEU A 61 10.00 1.10 -0.74
C LEU A 61 9.81 2.02 0.47
N MET A 62 9.51 3.29 0.23
CA MET A 62 9.30 4.31 1.26
C MET A 62 7.89 4.88 1.13
N PRO A 63 7.21 5.23 2.24
CA PRO A 63 5.92 5.88 2.19
C PRO A 63 5.99 7.17 1.37
N LEU A 64 5.03 7.36 0.48
CA LEU A 64 4.89 8.57 -0.32
C LEU A 64 3.41 8.93 -0.49
N GLN A 65 3.20 10.17 -0.90
CA GLN A 65 1.89 10.72 -1.17
C GLN A 65 1.69 10.69 -2.70
N PHE A 66 0.74 9.87 -3.18
CA PHE A 66 0.46 9.71 -4.60
C PHE A 66 -0.89 10.33 -4.93
N ARG A 67 -0.90 11.32 -5.83
CA ARG A 67 -2.11 12.06 -6.21
C ARG A 67 -2.67 11.52 -7.52
N GLU A 68 -3.97 11.26 -7.54
CA GLU A 68 -4.71 10.87 -8.74
C GLU A 68 -4.73 11.99 -9.81
N PRO A 69 -4.95 11.64 -11.09
CA PRO A 69 -5.05 12.64 -12.15
C PRO A 69 -6.30 13.52 -12.00
N ALA A 70 -6.14 14.84 -12.14
CA ALA A 70 -7.29 15.77 -12.17
C ALA A 70 -8.15 15.60 -13.44
N VAL A 71 -7.53 15.11 -14.51
CA VAL A 71 -8.18 14.94 -15.80
C VAL A 71 -7.88 13.54 -16.30
N ASN A 72 -8.92 12.75 -16.50
CA ASN A 72 -8.87 11.46 -17.17
C ASN A 72 -9.97 11.42 -18.24
N LEU A 73 -9.59 11.31 -19.52
CA LEU A 73 -10.51 11.47 -20.63
C LEU A 73 -10.94 10.12 -21.20
N GLY A 74 -12.22 9.79 -21.02
CA GLY A 74 -12.87 8.69 -21.73
C GLY A 74 -13.40 9.16 -23.08
N VAL A 75 -13.21 8.34 -24.12
CA VAL A 75 -13.66 8.63 -25.49
C VAL A 75 -14.64 7.57 -25.99
N GLY A 76 -15.56 7.96 -26.88
CA GLY A 76 -16.55 7.03 -27.42
C GLY A 76 -17.41 6.40 -26.34
N GLU A 77 -17.49 5.07 -26.34
CA GLU A 77 -18.35 4.27 -25.45
C GLU A 77 -17.95 4.35 -23.98
N VAL A 78 -16.71 4.75 -23.66
CA VAL A 78 -16.21 4.85 -22.27
C VAL A 78 -16.26 6.27 -21.70
N LYS A 79 -16.89 7.22 -22.42
CA LYS A 79 -17.04 8.60 -21.94
C LYS A 79 -17.90 8.65 -20.68
N GLY A 80 -17.34 9.19 -19.60
CA GLY A 80 -18.06 9.35 -18.32
C GLY A 80 -18.27 8.03 -17.58
N LEU A 81 -17.48 7.00 -17.88
CA LEU A 81 -17.47 5.73 -17.15
C LEU A 81 -16.13 5.58 -16.41
N PRO A 82 -16.08 4.86 -15.27
CA PRO A 82 -14.82 4.42 -14.69
C PRO A 82 -13.94 3.71 -15.74
N PRO A 83 -12.62 3.94 -15.75
CA PRO A 83 -11.84 4.73 -14.78
C PRO A 83 -11.75 6.24 -15.11
N HIS A 84 -12.52 6.76 -16.06
CA HIS A 84 -12.43 8.15 -16.55
C HIS A 84 -13.25 9.18 -15.74
N LEU A 85 -13.76 8.79 -14.58
CA LEU A 85 -14.37 9.72 -13.63
C LEU A 85 -13.27 10.30 -12.74
N THR A 86 -13.31 11.61 -12.49
CA THR A 86 -12.38 12.28 -11.56
C THR A 86 -13.16 13.07 -10.51
N ASP A 87 -12.51 13.31 -9.37
CA ASP A 87 -12.95 14.22 -8.31
C ASP A 87 -14.42 14.03 -7.90
N ALA A 88 -15.23 15.09 -7.97
CA ALA A 88 -16.63 15.06 -7.53
C ALA A 88 -17.46 13.97 -8.24
N ALA A 89 -17.24 13.76 -9.53
CA ALA A 89 -17.96 12.75 -10.30
C ALA A 89 -17.58 11.32 -9.87
N PHE A 90 -16.30 11.09 -9.56
CA PHE A 90 -15.84 9.81 -9.02
C PHE A 90 -16.46 9.56 -7.64
N ARG A 91 -16.44 10.57 -6.75
CA ARG A 91 -17.01 10.46 -5.41
C ARG A 91 -18.51 10.21 -5.44
N GLU A 92 -19.26 10.88 -6.30
CA GLU A 92 -20.69 10.68 -6.45
C GLU A 92 -21.00 9.25 -6.90
N HIS A 93 -20.28 8.75 -7.92
CA HIS A 93 -20.48 7.42 -8.47
C HIS A 93 -20.25 6.30 -7.44
N PHE A 94 -19.18 6.41 -6.65
CA PHE A 94 -18.81 5.41 -5.64
C PHE A 94 -19.32 5.73 -4.22
N ARG A 95 -20.08 6.81 -4.04
CA ARG A 95 -20.64 7.28 -2.76
C ARG A 95 -19.55 7.54 -1.69
N ILE A 96 -18.46 8.16 -2.11
CA ILE A 96 -17.33 8.53 -1.24
C ILE A 96 -17.57 9.91 -0.63
N ALA A 97 -17.44 10.03 0.69
CA ALA A 97 -17.57 11.30 1.38
C ALA A 97 -16.37 12.22 1.07
N ALA A 98 -16.63 13.51 0.84
CA ALA A 98 -15.57 14.51 0.70
C ALA A 98 -14.74 14.59 2.00
N GLY A 99 -13.42 14.79 1.86
CA GLY A 99 -12.49 14.86 2.99
C GLY A 99 -12.22 13.54 3.72
N SER A 100 -12.75 12.41 3.23
CA SER A 100 -12.45 11.08 3.76
C SER A 100 -11.06 10.57 3.33
N ALA A 101 -10.59 9.50 3.98
CA ALA A 101 -9.37 8.80 3.55
C ALA A 101 -9.49 8.26 2.11
N ASP A 102 -10.68 7.79 1.73
CA ASP A 102 -10.94 7.31 0.37
C ASP A 102 -10.92 8.46 -0.65
N ALA A 103 -11.40 9.66 -0.27
CA ALA A 103 -11.26 10.84 -1.14
C ALA A 103 -9.78 11.19 -1.34
N PHE A 104 -8.96 11.17 -0.28
CA PHE A 104 -7.52 11.37 -0.40
C PHE A 104 -6.83 10.34 -1.31
N ALA A 105 -7.24 9.06 -1.21
CA ALA A 105 -6.63 7.96 -1.95
C ALA A 105 -7.11 7.85 -3.40
N LEU A 106 -8.32 8.31 -3.72
CA LEU A 106 -9.00 8.03 -5.00
C LEU A 106 -9.36 9.29 -5.80
N THR A 107 -9.13 10.50 -5.29
CA THR A 107 -9.34 11.74 -6.03
C THR A 107 -8.17 12.72 -5.93
N SER A 108 -8.22 13.75 -6.78
CA SER A 108 -7.10 14.66 -6.98
C SER A 108 -7.30 16.01 -6.27
N ASP A 109 -8.54 16.37 -6.00
CA ASP A 109 -8.95 17.56 -5.26
C ASP A 109 -8.72 17.41 -3.75
N ASP A 110 -8.48 18.53 -3.09
CA ASP A 110 -8.12 18.62 -1.65
C ASP A 110 -6.90 17.80 -1.20
N PHE A 111 -6.17 17.16 -2.13
CA PHE A 111 -5.04 16.27 -1.85
C PHE A 111 -4.03 16.88 -0.88
N VAL A 112 -3.58 18.11 -1.12
CA VAL A 112 -2.60 18.81 -0.27
C VAL A 112 -3.14 19.08 1.14
N SER A 113 -4.44 19.31 1.26
CA SER A 113 -5.10 19.53 2.55
C SER A 113 -5.22 18.24 3.34
N LEU A 114 -5.51 17.12 2.66
CA LEU A 114 -5.70 15.80 3.26
C LEU A 114 -4.39 15.04 3.50
N ALA A 115 -3.31 15.45 2.85
CA ALA A 115 -1.96 14.91 2.96
C ALA A 115 -1.26 15.08 4.33
N ARG A 116 -1.94 15.56 5.37
CA ARG A 116 -1.31 16.07 6.61
C ARG A 116 -1.38 15.10 7.78
#